data_AF-N6TRX2-F1
#
_entry.id   AF-N6TRX2-F1
#
_cell.length_a   1.000
_cell.length_b   1.000
_cell.length_c   1.000
_cell.angle_alpha   90.00
_cell.angle_beta   90.00
_cell.angle_gamma   90.00
#
_symmetry.space_group_name_H-M   'P 1'
#
loop_
_entity.id
_entity.type
_entity.pdbx_description
1 polymer ?
#
loop_
_entity_poly.entity_id
_entity_poly.type
_entity_poly.pdbx_seq_one_letter_code
_entity_poly.pdbx_strand_id
1 'polypeptide(L)'
;SLECKKSKPAIEKPRTHSKAFVSSNLECALCKQLHYLSKCDRFHQLTAQERLAKAKDLKVCLNCLSKGHFVTKCCSFFTCRLCKSKHHTSLHLNSIQSTAPTFTPQLFLLPTASARIIDSLEKLHTIRILLDSGSQSNFIKCSLSKKLNLPVESVNISVSGLAQAASLANAKCAVEVHAHQSCFKAHLSCLVLDEITGIIPYLDNVKFSEPSFYKPGDIDLLIGASAFFSILCIGQIRLGPNLPILQRTRSIGFQSDVQVLCYLSRLNDLPDQLNRFWELEHYPENTALSSGEKACEDHFSQNTRRSLDGRFIVSIAFKEARGLFSILIRFRHHRYAISADIENMSRQVLVECSQRALQRILWRSSPADSFKCYNLNTVTYGTASALFLAMRALCQLGINCVTSFSEISLIIKSDCYVDDLLTGCDNLAESQRICSELANILKAGCFNLRKWDSNDSRVLKDIPASDIHPSVRQFGVNEHTSTL
;
A
#
# COMPACT_ATOMS: atom_id res chain seq x y z
N SER A 1 60.58 25.17 21.13
CA SER A 1 60.13 25.09 22.53
C SER A 1 59.02 24.07 22.66
N LEU A 2 59.30 22.93 23.28
CA LEU A 2 58.35 21.86 23.57
C LEU A 2 58.22 21.78 25.10
N GLU A 3 57.06 22.12 25.67
CA GLU A 3 56.82 21.90 27.11
C GLU A 3 55.93 20.67 27.31
N CYS A 4 56.53 19.61 27.85
CA CYS A 4 55.86 18.43 28.35
C CYS A 4 55.97 18.41 29.88
N LYS A 5 54.84 18.47 30.60
CA LYS A 5 54.81 18.44 32.08
C LYS A 5 53.78 17.44 32.63
N LYS A 6 54.25 16.20 32.69
CA LYS A 6 54.15 15.23 33.81
C LYS A 6 52.84 15.13 34.61
N SER A 7 52.30 13.91 34.59
CA SER A 7 51.33 13.35 35.54
C SER A 7 51.77 13.45 37.01
N LYS A 8 50.78 13.46 37.92
CA LYS A 8 50.94 13.19 39.36
C LYS A 8 49.95 12.11 39.83
N PRO A 9 50.29 11.34 40.88
CA PRO A 9 49.65 10.05 41.17
C PRO A 9 48.39 10.16 42.02
N ALA A 10 47.57 9.10 41.98
CA ALA A 10 46.44 8.91 42.88
C ALA A 10 46.92 8.60 44.31
N ILE A 11 46.22 9.17 45.30
CA ILE A 11 46.41 8.86 46.73
C ILE A 11 45.20 8.07 47.20
N GLU A 12 45.35 6.77 47.35
CA GLU A 12 44.38 5.96 48.09
C GLU A 12 44.51 6.25 49.60
N LYS A 13 43.38 6.43 50.28
CA LYS A 13 43.30 6.35 51.75
C LYS A 13 42.29 5.26 52.12
N PRO A 14 42.67 4.27 52.94
CA PRO A 14 41.79 3.17 53.28
C PRO A 14 40.65 3.64 54.18
N ARG A 15 39.44 3.15 53.95
CA ARG A 15 38.35 3.22 54.93
C ARG A 15 37.99 1.81 55.38
N THR A 16 38.27 1.58 56.65
CA THR A 16 38.05 0.35 57.39
C THR A 16 36.58 -0.05 57.42
N HIS A 17 36.30 -1.35 57.21
CA HIS A 17 34.96 -1.90 57.39
C HIS A 17 34.65 -2.13 58.88
N SER A 18 33.98 -1.16 59.50
CA SER A 18 33.32 -1.36 60.79
C SER A 18 32.12 -2.32 60.60
N LYS A 19 32.31 -3.62 60.88
CA LYS A 19 31.20 -4.59 60.94
C LYS A 19 30.36 -4.37 62.21
N ALA A 20 29.33 -3.53 62.11
CA ALA A 20 28.23 -3.57 63.06
C ALA A 20 27.23 -4.65 62.60
N PHE A 21 27.10 -5.73 63.38
CA PHE A 21 26.05 -6.73 63.16
C PHE A 21 24.68 -6.15 63.54
N VAL A 22 23.90 -5.76 62.54
CA VAL A 22 22.45 -5.66 62.66
C VAL A 22 21.87 -6.71 61.74
N SER A 23 21.25 -7.75 62.32
CA SER A 23 20.52 -8.77 61.57
C SER A 23 19.26 -8.15 60.97
N SER A 24 19.38 -7.60 59.76
CA SER A 24 18.24 -7.22 58.95
C SER A 24 17.90 -8.39 58.03
N ASN A 25 16.82 -9.10 58.33
CA ASN A 25 16.34 -10.27 57.59
C ASN A 25 16.23 -9.96 56.08
N LEU A 26 17.25 -10.33 55.30
CA LEU A 26 17.31 -10.09 53.86
C LEU A 26 16.48 -11.14 53.11
N GLU A 27 15.16 -11.06 53.30
CA GLU A 27 14.20 -11.95 52.68
C GLU A 27 13.49 -11.26 51.51
N CYS A 28 13.53 -11.89 50.34
CA CYS A 28 12.84 -11.42 49.15
C CYS A 28 11.33 -11.29 49.41
N ALA A 29 10.79 -10.11 49.14
CA ALA A 29 9.38 -9.79 49.37
C ALA A 29 8.41 -10.73 48.63
N LEU A 30 8.82 -11.29 47.48
CA LEU A 30 7.98 -12.13 46.63
C LEU A 30 8.21 -13.64 46.85
N CYS A 31 9.46 -14.11 46.81
CA CYS A 31 9.76 -15.55 46.77
C CYS A 31 10.39 -16.11 48.05
N LYS A 32 10.55 -15.29 49.10
CA LYS A 32 11.00 -15.73 50.43
C LYS A 32 12.45 -16.27 50.51
N GLN A 33 13.24 -16.08 49.46
CA GLN A 33 14.65 -16.45 49.39
C GLN A 33 15.59 -15.30 49.76
N LEU A 34 16.86 -15.59 50.03
CA LEU A 34 17.88 -14.62 50.50
C LEU A 34 18.40 -13.68 49.39
N HIS A 35 17.54 -12.80 48.87
CA HIS A 35 17.93 -11.73 47.94
C HIS A 35 16.96 -10.53 47.96
N TYR A 36 17.40 -9.39 47.43
CA TYR A 36 16.54 -8.23 47.19
C TYR A 36 15.56 -8.47 46.04
N LEU A 37 14.35 -7.90 46.10
CA LEU A 37 13.33 -8.04 45.05
C LEU A 37 13.82 -7.60 43.65
N SER A 38 14.75 -6.65 43.59
CA SER A 38 15.42 -6.20 42.35
C SER A 38 16.26 -7.28 41.66
N LYS A 39 16.59 -8.38 42.34
CA LYS A 39 17.31 -9.56 41.82
C LYS A 39 16.45 -10.84 41.86
N CYS A 40 15.13 -10.72 41.96
CA CYS A 40 14.24 -11.87 42.01
C CYS A 40 13.76 -12.28 40.61
N ASP A 41 14.11 -13.48 40.15
CA ASP A 41 13.74 -13.95 38.80
C ASP A 41 12.21 -14.04 38.62
N ARG A 42 11.49 -14.53 39.65
CA ARG A 42 10.01 -14.54 39.66
C ARG A 42 9.39 -13.15 39.55
N PHE A 43 10.10 -12.09 39.94
CA PHE A 43 9.64 -10.72 39.77
C PHE A 43 9.95 -10.20 38.37
N HIS A 44 11.10 -10.57 37.79
CA HIS A 44 11.44 -10.21 36.41
C HIS A 44 10.67 -11.01 35.35
N GLN A 45 10.11 -12.17 35.69
CA GLN A 45 9.20 -12.93 34.81
C GLN A 45 7.82 -12.26 34.62
N LEU A 46 7.41 -11.38 35.54
CA LEU A 46 6.15 -10.60 35.42
C LEU A 46 6.31 -9.45 34.42
N THR A 47 5.21 -9.01 33.80
CA THR A 47 5.18 -7.79 32.97
C THR A 47 5.39 -6.52 33.80
N ALA A 48 5.76 -5.39 33.18
CA ALA A 48 6.01 -4.14 33.91
C ALA A 48 4.78 -3.65 34.72
N GLN A 49 3.56 -3.87 34.21
CA GLN A 49 2.30 -3.54 34.88
C GLN A 49 2.05 -4.43 36.10
N GLU A 50 2.25 -5.74 35.96
CA GLU A 50 2.15 -6.69 37.07
C GLU A 50 3.23 -6.43 38.12
N ARG A 51 4.47 -6.13 37.73
CA ARG A 51 5.55 -5.75 38.66
C ARG A 51 5.18 -4.49 39.44
N LEU A 52 4.59 -3.48 38.80
CA LEU A 52 4.17 -2.25 39.48
C LEU A 52 3.02 -2.52 40.46
N ALA A 53 2.03 -3.30 40.06
CA ALA A 53 0.94 -3.74 40.94
C ALA A 53 1.49 -4.54 42.13
N LYS A 54 2.38 -5.51 41.88
CA LYS A 54 2.97 -6.36 42.92
C LYS A 54 3.94 -5.61 43.83
N ALA A 55 4.65 -4.60 43.34
CA ALA A 55 5.48 -3.73 44.18
C ALA A 55 4.65 -2.86 45.14
N LYS A 56 3.46 -2.41 44.71
CA LYS A 56 2.49 -1.72 45.58
C LYS A 56 1.89 -2.67 46.63
N ASP A 57 1.45 -3.85 46.21
CA ASP A 57 0.91 -4.92 47.08
C ASP A 57 1.92 -5.35 48.17
N LEU A 58 3.18 -5.60 47.78
CA LEU A 58 4.28 -5.94 48.68
C LEU A 58 4.81 -4.76 49.52
N LYS A 59 4.23 -3.56 49.38
CA LYS A 59 4.58 -2.33 50.11
C LYS A 59 6.08 -2.00 50.11
N VAL A 60 6.72 -2.15 48.94
CA VAL A 60 8.13 -1.77 48.72
C VAL A 60 8.25 -0.40 48.06
N CYS A 61 9.39 0.26 48.26
CA CYS A 61 9.72 1.52 47.61
C CYS A 61 9.81 1.32 46.09
N LEU A 62 8.99 2.04 45.31
CA LEU A 62 8.96 1.90 43.85
C LEU A 62 10.25 2.39 43.15
N ASN A 63 11.19 3.04 43.86
CA ASN A 63 12.47 3.48 43.28
C ASN A 63 13.60 2.45 43.45
N CYS A 64 13.76 1.87 44.64
CA CYS A 64 14.86 0.92 44.95
C CYS A 64 14.40 -0.52 45.21
N LEU A 65 13.09 -0.78 45.22
CA LEU A 65 12.45 -2.08 45.49
C LEU A 65 12.72 -2.66 46.90
N SER A 66 13.19 -1.83 47.84
CA SER A 66 13.39 -2.20 49.25
C SER A 66 12.17 -1.88 50.13
N LYS A 67 11.99 -2.64 51.21
CA LYS A 67 10.94 -2.40 52.24
C LYS A 67 11.27 -1.18 53.11
N GLY A 68 10.28 -0.73 53.89
CA GLY A 68 10.45 0.22 55.01
C GLY A 68 10.38 1.72 54.69
N HIS A 69 10.27 2.11 53.42
CA HIS A 69 10.09 3.51 53.02
C HIS A 69 9.36 3.66 51.68
N PHE A 70 8.84 4.86 51.41
CA PHE A 70 8.24 5.23 50.13
C PHE A 70 9.20 6.07 49.28
N VAL A 71 8.90 6.22 47.98
CA VAL A 71 9.70 6.98 47.00
C VAL A 71 10.05 8.39 47.48
N THR A 72 9.11 9.07 48.13
CA THR A 72 9.27 10.43 48.68
C THR A 72 10.36 10.54 49.75
N LYS A 73 10.64 9.45 50.47
CA LYS A 73 11.69 9.35 51.50
C LYS A 73 12.84 8.42 51.06
N CYS A 74 13.00 8.20 49.75
CA CYS A 74 14.04 7.32 49.22
C CYS A 74 15.37 8.06 49.03
N CYS A 75 16.39 7.65 49.77
CA CYS A 75 17.77 8.17 49.66
C CYS A 75 18.55 7.61 48.45
N SER A 76 17.92 6.81 47.58
CA SER A 76 18.57 6.33 46.37
C SER A 76 18.65 7.44 45.32
N PHE A 77 19.87 7.73 44.86
CA PHE A 77 20.13 8.61 43.71
C PHE A 77 19.75 7.97 42.36
N PHE A 78 19.33 6.71 42.35
CA PHE A 78 18.87 6.04 41.14
C PHE A 78 17.57 6.66 40.62
N THR A 79 17.49 6.81 39.30
CA THR A 79 16.30 7.22 38.55
C THR A 79 16.10 6.27 37.38
N CYS A 80 14.87 6.21 36.85
CA CYS A 80 14.55 5.38 35.71
C CYS A 80 15.45 5.73 34.52
N ARG A 81 16.12 4.73 33.93
CA ARG A 81 17.03 4.97 32.80
C ARG A 81 16.30 5.52 31.56
N LEU A 82 15.01 5.20 31.41
CA LEU A 82 14.16 5.59 30.29
C LEU A 82 13.62 7.02 30.46
N CYS A 83 12.77 7.29 31.46
CA CYS A 83 12.13 8.61 31.64
C CYS A 83 12.76 9.52 32.72
N LYS A 84 13.91 9.15 33.30
CA LYS A 84 14.65 9.89 34.36
C LYS A 84 13.88 10.20 35.65
N SER A 85 12.65 9.72 35.80
CA SER A 85 11.82 9.90 37.00
C SER A 85 12.25 8.97 38.16
N LYS A 86 11.87 9.30 39.40
CA LYS A 86 12.18 8.51 40.61
C LYS A 86 11.34 7.22 40.72
N HIS A 87 11.59 6.26 39.83
CA HIS A 87 11.16 4.88 40.00
C HIS A 87 12.19 3.90 39.40
N HIS A 88 12.11 2.62 39.78
CA HIS A 88 12.98 1.58 39.27
C HIS A 88 12.70 1.35 37.77
N THR A 89 13.74 1.16 36.95
CA THR A 89 13.57 1.02 35.48
C THR A 89 12.69 -0.17 35.09
N SER A 90 12.73 -1.29 35.83
CA SER A 90 11.87 -2.45 35.56
C SER A 90 10.39 -2.26 35.88
N LEU A 91 10.03 -1.13 36.53
CA LEU A 91 8.66 -0.66 36.76
C LEU A 91 8.23 0.43 35.77
N HIS A 92 9.06 0.76 34.77
CA HIS A 92 8.66 1.74 33.77
C HIS A 92 7.49 1.21 32.95
N LEU A 93 6.36 1.92 33.03
CA LEU A 93 5.31 1.82 32.04
C LEU A 93 5.62 2.87 30.98
N ASN A 94 5.73 2.43 29.72
CA ASN A 94 5.82 3.35 28.59
C ASN A 94 4.52 4.17 28.58
N SER A 95 4.60 5.39 29.10
CA SER A 95 3.49 6.35 29.01
C SER A 95 3.40 6.80 27.57
N ILE A 96 2.66 6.06 26.75
CA ILE A 96 2.10 6.60 25.51
C ILE A 96 1.25 7.78 25.94
N GLN A 97 1.78 9.00 25.81
CA GLN A 97 1.04 10.22 26.04
C GLN A 97 0.08 10.39 24.86
N SER A 98 -1.07 9.72 24.98
CA SER A 98 -2.17 9.84 24.06
C SER A 98 -2.77 11.24 24.15
N THR A 99 -2.22 12.16 23.36
CA THR A 99 -2.96 13.32 22.86
C THR A 99 -3.80 12.96 21.61
N ALA A 100 -3.77 11.70 21.18
CA ALA A 100 -4.85 11.15 20.38
C ALA A 100 -6.16 11.24 21.19
N PRO A 101 -7.29 11.63 20.56
CA PRO A 101 -8.58 11.64 21.23
C PRO A 101 -8.88 10.25 21.77
N THR A 102 -9.57 10.18 22.90
CA THR A 102 -10.15 8.93 23.40
C THR A 102 -11.20 8.43 22.42
N PHE A 103 -10.75 7.70 21.41
CA PHE A 103 -11.58 6.82 20.62
C PHE A 103 -12.16 5.78 21.59
N THR A 104 -13.37 6.08 22.07
CA THR A 104 -14.34 5.01 22.25
C THR A 104 -14.34 4.23 20.93
N PRO A 105 -14.13 2.90 20.93
CA PRO A 105 -14.18 2.12 19.71
C PRO A 105 -15.60 2.25 19.17
N GLN A 106 -15.78 3.12 18.19
CA GLN A 106 -17.05 3.32 17.52
C GLN A 106 -17.37 1.99 16.85
N LEU A 107 -18.38 1.27 17.37
CA LEU A 107 -18.65 -0.08 16.92
C LEU A 107 -19.27 -0.02 15.53
N PHE A 108 -18.41 -0.08 14.51
CA PHE A 108 -18.82 -0.11 13.11
C PHE A 108 -19.50 -1.46 12.83
N LEU A 109 -20.83 -1.51 13.00
CA LEU A 109 -21.60 -2.63 12.47
C LEU A 109 -21.53 -2.58 10.95
N LEU A 110 -20.98 -3.64 10.36
CA LEU A 110 -21.13 -3.90 8.95
C LEU A 110 -22.60 -4.24 8.64
N PRO A 111 -23.18 -3.73 7.54
CA PRO A 111 -24.58 -3.97 7.18
C PRO A 111 -24.80 -5.43 6.78
N THR A 112 -25.27 -6.23 7.74
CA THR A 112 -25.55 -7.66 7.57
C THR A 112 -27.05 -7.96 7.57
N ALA A 113 -27.44 -9.02 6.88
CA ALA A 113 -28.82 -9.46 6.74
C ALA A 113 -28.92 -11.00 6.82
N SER A 114 -30.11 -11.54 7.07
CA SER A 114 -30.40 -12.96 6.93
C SER A 114 -31.31 -13.21 5.74
N ALA A 115 -30.99 -14.23 4.94
CA ALA A 115 -31.79 -14.66 3.80
C ALA A 115 -31.85 -16.19 3.74
N ARG A 116 -32.58 -16.72 2.77
CA ARG A 116 -32.56 -18.14 2.41
C ARG A 116 -31.91 -18.33 1.05
N ILE A 117 -31.26 -19.45 0.83
CA ILE A 117 -30.67 -19.86 -0.45
C ILE A 117 -31.17 -21.25 -0.82
N ILE A 118 -31.37 -21.50 -2.11
CA ILE A 118 -31.74 -22.83 -2.63
C ILE A 118 -30.47 -23.67 -2.88
N ASP A 119 -30.50 -24.95 -2.50
CA ASP A 119 -29.48 -25.94 -2.87
C ASP A 119 -29.83 -26.70 -4.17
N SER A 120 -28.92 -27.55 -4.67
CA SER A 120 -29.14 -28.36 -5.88
C SER A 120 -30.30 -29.38 -5.79
N LEU A 121 -30.98 -29.50 -4.64
CA LEU A 121 -32.11 -30.38 -4.37
C LEU A 121 -33.39 -29.59 -4.06
N GLU A 122 -33.46 -28.31 -4.47
CA GLU A 122 -34.58 -27.39 -4.25
C GLU A 122 -34.92 -27.13 -2.76
N LYS A 123 -33.98 -27.37 -1.85
CA LYS A 123 -34.17 -27.14 -0.42
C LYS A 123 -33.63 -25.77 0.01
N LEU A 124 -34.43 -25.06 0.80
CA LEU A 124 -34.06 -23.77 1.37
C LEU A 124 -33.18 -23.91 2.62
N HIS A 125 -32.05 -23.19 2.64
CA HIS A 125 -31.15 -23.05 3.79
C HIS A 125 -31.05 -21.58 4.20
N THR A 126 -31.07 -21.29 5.50
CA THR A 126 -30.84 -19.92 6.00
C THR A 126 -29.35 -19.60 6.00
N ILE A 127 -28.99 -18.41 5.50
CA ILE A 127 -27.62 -17.91 5.37
C ILE A 127 -27.47 -16.49 5.91
N ARG A 128 -26.25 -16.14 6.34
CA ARG A 128 -25.86 -14.78 6.73
C ARG A 128 -25.19 -14.05 5.57
N ILE A 129 -25.71 -12.87 5.26
CA ILE A 129 -25.28 -12.03 4.15
C ILE A 129 -24.60 -10.76 4.69
N LEU A 130 -23.50 -10.35 4.06
CA LEU A 130 -22.91 -9.02 4.17
C LEU A 130 -23.23 -8.20 2.90
N LEU A 131 -23.66 -6.94 3.08
CA LEU A 131 -23.95 -6.02 1.98
C LEU A 131 -22.79 -5.02 1.84
N ASP A 132 -21.97 -5.13 0.80
CA ASP A 132 -20.80 -4.25 0.65
C ASP A 132 -20.81 -3.49 -0.69
N SER A 133 -21.16 -2.21 -0.63
CA SER A 133 -21.04 -1.29 -1.78
C SER A 133 -19.59 -1.05 -2.22
N GLY A 134 -18.61 -1.39 -1.38
CA GLY A 134 -17.18 -1.35 -1.69
C GLY A 134 -16.65 -2.62 -2.37
N SER A 135 -17.47 -3.65 -2.56
CA SER A 135 -17.14 -4.81 -3.39
C SER A 135 -17.80 -4.70 -4.75
N GLN A 136 -17.07 -4.86 -5.85
CA GLN A 136 -17.69 -4.83 -7.19
C GLN A 136 -18.46 -6.13 -7.52
N SER A 137 -18.12 -7.25 -6.88
CA SER A 137 -18.73 -8.57 -7.11
C SER A 137 -19.39 -9.17 -5.87
N ASN A 138 -20.23 -10.17 -6.11
CA ASN A 138 -20.77 -11.03 -5.06
C ASN A 138 -19.81 -12.18 -4.79
N PHE A 139 -19.70 -12.61 -3.53
CA PHE A 139 -18.84 -13.72 -3.12
C PHE A 139 -19.64 -14.75 -2.32
N ILE A 140 -19.31 -16.02 -2.46
CA ILE A 140 -19.87 -17.12 -1.67
C ILE A 140 -18.74 -17.94 -1.02
N LYS A 141 -18.95 -18.37 0.22
CA LYS A 141 -17.98 -19.18 0.95
C LYS A 141 -17.89 -20.59 0.33
N CYS A 142 -16.67 -21.06 0.10
CA CYS A 142 -16.35 -22.35 -0.52
C CYS A 142 -17.00 -23.53 0.23
N SER A 143 -17.04 -23.46 1.57
CA SER A 143 -17.73 -24.43 2.42
C SER A 143 -19.26 -24.44 2.18
N LEU A 144 -19.89 -23.28 2.00
CA LEU A 144 -21.31 -23.20 1.65
C LEU A 144 -21.56 -23.76 0.25
N SER A 145 -20.76 -23.38 -0.75
CA SER A 145 -20.92 -23.87 -2.13
C SER A 145 -20.86 -25.39 -2.21
N LYS A 146 -19.95 -26.02 -1.45
CA LYS A 146 -19.84 -27.49 -1.32
C LYS A 146 -21.03 -28.08 -0.57
N LYS A 147 -21.47 -27.46 0.54
CA LYS A 147 -22.61 -27.91 1.35
C LYS A 147 -23.95 -27.89 0.60
N LEU A 148 -24.15 -26.90 -0.27
CA LEU A 148 -25.34 -26.77 -1.13
C LEU A 148 -25.21 -27.55 -2.45
N ASN A 149 -24.05 -28.17 -2.70
CA ASN A 149 -23.72 -28.90 -3.93
C ASN A 149 -24.03 -28.08 -5.21
N LEU A 150 -23.69 -26.79 -5.20
CA LEU A 150 -24.00 -25.88 -6.30
C LEU A 150 -23.17 -26.20 -7.56
N PRO A 151 -23.73 -26.04 -8.77
CA PRO A 151 -22.96 -26.12 -10.00
C PRO A 151 -21.93 -24.98 -10.04
N VAL A 152 -20.65 -25.33 -10.22
CA VAL A 152 -19.53 -24.40 -10.30
C VAL A 152 -18.91 -24.39 -11.69
N GLU A 153 -18.68 -23.20 -12.21
CA GLU A 153 -17.89 -22.93 -13.41
C GLU A 153 -16.43 -22.65 -13.00
N SER A 154 -15.47 -23.26 -13.70
CA SER A 154 -14.05 -22.99 -13.49
C SER A 154 -13.68 -21.63 -14.08
N VAL A 155 -13.13 -20.73 -13.27
CA VAL A 155 -12.69 -19.39 -13.68
C VAL A 155 -11.29 -19.12 -13.12
N ASN A 156 -10.64 -18.06 -13.58
CA ASN A 156 -9.36 -17.62 -13.02
C ASN A 156 -9.39 -16.09 -12.90
N ILE A 157 -9.94 -15.60 -11.79
CA ILE A 157 -10.17 -14.17 -11.55
C ILE A 157 -9.38 -13.73 -10.32
N SER A 158 -8.51 -12.75 -10.50
CA SER A 158 -7.79 -12.11 -9.40
C SER A 158 -8.69 -11.09 -8.70
N VAL A 159 -8.95 -11.30 -7.41
CA VAL A 159 -9.72 -10.41 -6.54
C VAL A 159 -8.73 -9.60 -5.71
N SER A 160 -8.71 -8.27 -5.88
CA SER A 160 -7.73 -7.40 -5.24
C SER A 160 -8.31 -6.56 -4.11
N GLY A 161 -7.61 -6.55 -2.97
CA GLY A 161 -7.93 -5.77 -1.76
C GLY A 161 -7.41 -4.32 -1.79
N LEU A 162 -7.88 -3.50 -0.84
CA LEU A 162 -7.43 -2.10 -0.63
C LEU A 162 -5.90 -1.99 -0.39
N ALA A 163 -5.26 -3.06 0.07
CA ALA A 163 -3.81 -3.18 0.27
C ALA A 163 -3.06 -3.98 -0.83
N GLN A 164 -3.65 -4.13 -2.03
CA GLN A 164 -3.12 -4.92 -3.16
C GLN A 164 -2.90 -6.43 -2.89
N ALA A 165 -3.37 -6.95 -1.74
CA ALA A 165 -3.45 -8.39 -1.51
C ALA A 165 -4.42 -9.01 -2.51
N ALA A 166 -3.88 -9.81 -3.44
CA ALA A 166 -4.66 -10.51 -4.46
C ALA A 166 -5.02 -11.92 -3.97
N SER A 167 -6.30 -12.26 -4.01
CA SER A 167 -6.83 -13.61 -3.79
C SER A 167 -7.35 -14.16 -5.11
N LEU A 168 -6.97 -15.38 -5.48
CA LEU A 168 -7.48 -16.03 -6.69
C LEU A 168 -8.85 -16.67 -6.43
N ALA A 169 -9.87 -16.21 -7.17
CA ALA A 169 -11.14 -16.91 -7.29
C ALA A 169 -11.04 -17.89 -8.47
N ASN A 170 -10.98 -19.19 -8.15
CA ASN A 170 -10.84 -20.28 -9.13
C ASN A 170 -12.18 -20.89 -9.58
N ALA A 171 -13.29 -20.44 -9.00
CA ALA A 171 -14.63 -20.93 -9.33
C ALA A 171 -15.69 -19.82 -9.20
N LYS A 172 -16.76 -19.97 -9.97
CA LYS A 172 -17.93 -19.09 -10.04
C LYS A 172 -19.20 -19.95 -9.97
N CYS A 173 -20.25 -19.48 -9.32
CA CYS A 173 -21.55 -20.16 -9.36
C CYS A 173 -22.72 -19.16 -9.41
N ALA A 174 -23.85 -19.62 -9.91
CA ALA A 174 -25.12 -18.90 -9.85
C ALA A 174 -25.92 -19.38 -8.63
N VAL A 175 -26.56 -18.46 -7.92
CA VAL A 175 -27.39 -18.77 -6.73
C VAL A 175 -28.69 -17.99 -6.73
N GLU A 176 -29.78 -18.63 -6.28
CA GLU A 176 -31.06 -17.98 -6.03
C GLU A 176 -31.24 -17.71 -4.53
N VAL A 177 -31.34 -16.43 -4.16
CA VAL A 177 -31.45 -15.96 -2.77
C VAL A 177 -32.82 -15.35 -2.51
N HIS A 178 -33.48 -15.82 -1.45
CA HIS A 178 -34.85 -15.51 -1.08
C HIS A 178 -34.90 -14.66 0.18
N ALA A 179 -35.78 -13.66 0.19
CA ALA A 179 -36.11 -12.95 1.42
C ALA A 179 -36.89 -13.85 2.41
N HIS A 180 -36.83 -13.51 3.71
CA HIS A 180 -37.60 -14.21 4.73
C HIS A 180 -39.11 -13.86 4.71
N GLN A 181 -39.47 -12.64 4.33
CA GLN A 181 -40.82 -12.08 4.51
C GLN A 181 -41.47 -11.52 3.21
N SER A 182 -40.93 -11.84 2.04
CA SER A 182 -41.50 -11.41 0.74
C SER A 182 -41.36 -12.51 -0.32
N CYS A 183 -42.17 -12.46 -1.37
CA CYS A 183 -42.16 -13.38 -2.52
C CYS A 183 -40.96 -13.19 -3.48
N PHE A 184 -39.90 -12.53 -3.04
CA PHE A 184 -38.82 -12.08 -3.91
C PHE A 184 -37.65 -13.08 -3.97
N LYS A 185 -37.11 -13.27 -5.18
CA LYS A 185 -35.97 -14.12 -5.53
C LYS A 185 -34.87 -13.32 -6.27
N ALA A 186 -33.66 -13.30 -5.73
CA ALA A 186 -32.49 -12.65 -6.32
C ALA A 186 -31.60 -13.70 -6.99
N HIS A 187 -31.32 -13.55 -8.29
CA HIS A 187 -30.33 -14.38 -8.98
C HIS A 187 -28.98 -13.66 -8.95
N LEU A 188 -28.00 -14.27 -8.27
CA LEU A 188 -26.67 -13.71 -8.10
C LEU A 188 -25.63 -14.60 -8.78
N SER A 189 -24.72 -13.97 -9.53
CA SER A 189 -23.47 -14.57 -9.96
C SER A 189 -22.42 -14.28 -8.89
N CYS A 190 -21.87 -15.32 -8.28
CA CYS A 190 -20.94 -15.24 -7.15
C CYS A 190 -19.60 -15.88 -7.48
N LEU A 191 -18.51 -15.23 -7.08
CA LEU A 191 -17.18 -15.84 -7.07
C LEU A 191 -16.99 -16.65 -5.78
N VAL A 192 -16.42 -17.83 -5.89
CA VAL A 192 -16.21 -18.74 -4.76
C VAL A 192 -14.86 -18.42 -4.10
N LEU A 193 -14.89 -18.11 -2.79
CA LEU A 193 -13.71 -17.84 -1.97
C LEU A 193 -13.71 -18.75 -0.74
N ASP A 194 -12.55 -19.17 -0.26
CA ASP A 194 -12.46 -19.99 0.96
C ASP A 194 -12.91 -19.23 2.21
N GLU A 195 -12.61 -17.93 2.28
CA GLU A 195 -13.07 -17.01 3.33
C GLU A 195 -13.49 -15.66 2.72
N ILE A 196 -14.54 -15.06 3.30
CA ILE A 196 -15.08 -13.75 2.88
C ILE A 196 -14.66 -12.65 3.88
N THR A 197 -14.88 -12.86 5.18
CA THR A 197 -14.52 -11.91 6.25
C THR A 197 -14.00 -12.65 7.48
N GLY A 198 -13.35 -11.92 8.39
CA GLY A 198 -13.19 -12.37 9.79
C GLY A 198 -14.50 -12.27 10.58
N ILE A 199 -14.47 -12.69 11.85
CA ILE A 199 -15.62 -12.60 12.77
C ILE A 199 -16.00 -11.13 12.99
N ILE A 200 -17.26 -10.78 12.71
CA ILE A 200 -17.78 -9.41 12.84
C ILE A 200 -18.35 -9.18 14.26
N PRO A 201 -17.97 -8.08 14.96
CA PRO A 201 -18.49 -7.75 16.29
C PRO A 201 -19.94 -7.22 16.27
N TYR A 202 -20.63 -7.27 17.42
CA TYR A 202 -22.08 -7.03 17.56
C TYR A 202 -22.45 -6.16 18.78
N LEU A 203 -23.63 -5.51 18.74
CA LEU A 203 -24.22 -4.68 19.80
C LEU A 203 -25.37 -5.41 20.52
N ASP A 204 -25.21 -5.75 21.80
CA ASP A 204 -26.34 -6.22 22.61
C ASP A 204 -27.48 -5.19 22.73
N ASN A 205 -28.72 -5.70 22.84
CA ASN A 205 -29.98 -5.00 23.19
C ASN A 205 -30.86 -4.40 22.07
N VAL A 206 -30.83 -4.91 20.83
CA VAL A 206 -31.87 -4.58 19.82
C VAL A 206 -32.73 -5.81 19.49
N LYS A 207 -34.06 -5.68 19.59
CA LYS A 207 -35.01 -6.73 19.18
C LYS A 207 -35.11 -6.78 17.65
N PHE A 208 -34.39 -7.71 17.04
CA PHE A 208 -34.52 -8.04 15.61
C PHE A 208 -35.60 -9.09 15.35
N SER A 209 -36.05 -9.19 14.11
CA SER A 209 -37.10 -10.11 13.65
C SER A 209 -36.67 -11.57 13.48
N GLU A 210 -35.44 -11.92 13.87
CA GLU A 210 -34.87 -13.27 13.77
C GLU A 210 -34.16 -13.63 15.10
N PRO A 211 -34.58 -14.70 15.82
CA PRO A 211 -34.05 -15.03 17.15
C PRO A 211 -32.59 -15.50 17.23
N SER A 212 -31.83 -15.50 16.13
CA SER A 212 -30.41 -15.88 16.11
C SER A 212 -29.47 -14.76 15.65
N PHE A 213 -30.01 -13.63 15.15
CA PHE A 213 -29.23 -12.55 14.54
C PHE A 213 -28.14 -11.95 15.46
N TYR A 214 -28.36 -11.99 16.77
CA TYR A 214 -27.47 -11.48 17.81
C TYR A 214 -26.25 -12.36 18.13
N LYS A 215 -26.13 -13.54 17.52
CA LYS A 215 -24.95 -14.40 17.71
C LYS A 215 -23.82 -13.99 16.75
N PRO A 216 -22.57 -13.83 17.22
CA PRO A 216 -21.40 -13.78 16.34
C PRO A 216 -21.34 -15.04 15.47
N GLY A 217 -20.98 -14.89 14.20
CA GLY A 217 -20.88 -16.00 13.26
C GLY A 217 -20.47 -15.52 11.88
N ASP A 218 -19.93 -16.46 11.10
CA ASP A 218 -19.37 -16.22 9.76
C ASP A 218 -20.38 -15.59 8.78
N ILE A 219 -19.83 -14.95 7.76
CA ILE A 219 -20.57 -14.51 6.57
C ILE A 219 -20.50 -15.63 5.52
N ASP A 220 -21.66 -16.12 5.11
CA ASP A 220 -21.76 -17.17 4.08
C ASP A 220 -21.71 -16.58 2.65
N LEU A 221 -22.21 -15.34 2.49
CA LEU A 221 -22.39 -14.66 1.22
C LEU A 221 -22.13 -13.15 1.37
N LEU A 222 -21.38 -12.55 0.44
CA LEU A 222 -21.26 -11.10 0.27
C LEU A 222 -22.02 -10.68 -0.99
N ILE A 223 -22.81 -9.60 -0.89
CA ILE A 223 -23.45 -8.95 -2.03
C ILE A 223 -22.74 -7.63 -2.32
N GLY A 224 -22.16 -7.52 -3.52
CA GLY A 224 -21.41 -6.35 -3.98
C GLY A 224 -22.29 -5.28 -4.64
N ALA A 225 -21.68 -4.15 -4.99
CA ALA A 225 -22.23 -3.00 -5.70
C ALA A 225 -23.16 -3.35 -6.89
N SER A 226 -22.81 -4.40 -7.65
CA SER A 226 -23.61 -4.93 -8.78
C SER A 226 -25.03 -5.37 -8.41
N ALA A 227 -25.29 -5.62 -7.13
CA ALA A 227 -26.61 -5.90 -6.59
C ALA A 227 -26.97 -4.99 -5.39
N PHE A 228 -26.01 -4.39 -4.69
CA PHE A 228 -26.18 -3.58 -3.47
C PHE A 228 -27.21 -2.44 -3.59
N PHE A 229 -27.21 -1.71 -4.70
CA PHE A 229 -28.06 -0.52 -4.82
C PHE A 229 -29.53 -0.85 -5.10
N SER A 230 -29.83 -1.98 -5.74
CA SER A 230 -31.21 -2.43 -5.94
C SER A 230 -31.81 -3.11 -4.70
N ILE A 231 -30.99 -3.43 -3.70
CA ILE A 231 -31.44 -3.80 -2.35
C ILE A 231 -32.02 -2.59 -1.59
N LEU A 232 -31.67 -1.35 -1.92
CA LEU A 232 -32.02 -0.23 -1.03
C LEU A 232 -33.48 0.20 -1.21
N CYS A 233 -34.16 0.47 -0.08
CA CYS A 233 -35.55 0.91 -0.04
C CYS A 233 -35.66 2.31 0.58
N ILE A 234 -36.79 2.98 0.33
CA ILE A 234 -37.08 4.27 0.97
C ILE A 234 -37.42 4.01 2.45
N GLY A 235 -36.69 4.66 3.34
CA GLY A 235 -36.94 4.67 4.79
C GLY A 235 -35.76 4.17 5.63
N GLN A 236 -35.54 4.84 6.76
CA GLN A 236 -34.51 4.54 7.75
C GLN A 236 -35.11 4.56 9.14
N ILE A 237 -34.67 3.66 10.02
CA ILE A 237 -34.97 3.70 11.45
C ILE A 237 -33.69 4.09 12.18
N ARG A 238 -33.68 5.29 12.77
CA ARG A 238 -32.56 5.77 13.58
C ARG A 238 -32.75 5.29 15.02
N LEU A 239 -31.81 4.50 15.55
CA LEU A 239 -31.90 3.96 16.90
C LEU A 239 -31.60 5.01 17.99
N GLY A 240 -30.98 6.13 17.61
CA GLY A 240 -30.69 7.29 18.47
C GLY A 240 -29.52 8.12 17.91
N PRO A 241 -29.14 9.23 18.55
CA PRO A 241 -27.90 9.93 18.21
C PRO A 241 -26.70 9.01 18.46
N ASN A 242 -25.76 8.96 17.50
CA ASN A 242 -24.57 8.09 17.50
C ASN A 242 -24.83 6.57 17.55
N LEU A 243 -26.07 6.10 17.35
CA LEU A 243 -26.41 4.68 17.24
C LEU A 243 -26.61 4.27 15.76
N PRO A 244 -26.49 2.97 15.43
CA PRO A 244 -26.68 2.50 14.06
C PRO A 244 -28.02 2.90 13.44
N ILE A 245 -28.00 3.14 12.13
CA ILE A 245 -29.20 3.39 11.33
C ILE A 245 -29.60 2.07 10.68
N LEU A 246 -30.81 1.58 10.97
CA LEU A 246 -31.37 0.44 10.25
C LEU A 246 -31.94 0.94 8.93
N GLN A 247 -31.36 0.51 7.83
CA GLN A 247 -31.79 0.83 6.47
C GLN A 247 -32.89 -0.13 6.02
N ARG A 248 -34.03 0.37 5.51
CA ARG A 248 -35.00 -0.52 4.87
C ARG A 248 -34.42 -1.04 3.55
N THR A 249 -34.62 -2.33 3.33
CA THR A 249 -34.17 -3.03 2.12
C THR A 249 -35.35 -3.58 1.33
N ARG A 250 -35.30 -3.39 0.01
CA ARG A 250 -35.96 -4.22 -1.00
C ARG A 250 -35.14 -5.50 -1.15
N SER A 251 -35.76 -6.46 -1.79
CA SER A 251 -35.14 -7.69 -2.26
C SER A 251 -34.84 -7.54 -3.78
N ILE A 252 -33.82 -8.24 -4.30
CA ILE A 252 -32.72 -7.68 -5.16
C ILE A 252 -32.59 -8.20 -6.61
N GLY A 253 -32.23 -7.34 -7.58
CA GLY A 253 -31.66 -7.68 -8.91
C GLY A 253 -31.19 -6.43 -9.69
N PHE A 254 -30.34 -6.45 -10.72
CA PHE A 254 -29.71 -7.52 -11.52
C PHE A 254 -28.38 -7.02 -12.16
N GLN A 255 -27.57 -7.97 -12.66
CA GLN A 255 -26.30 -7.90 -13.45
C GLN A 255 -25.66 -6.58 -13.94
N SER A 256 -24.31 -6.55 -13.82
CA SER A 256 -23.35 -5.97 -14.77
C SER A 256 -21.98 -6.66 -14.65
N ASP A 257 -21.32 -7.04 -15.76
CA ASP A 257 -19.96 -7.65 -15.75
C ASP A 257 -18.86 -6.59 -15.96
N VAL A 258 -17.94 -6.45 -14.99
CA VAL A 258 -16.69 -5.65 -15.07
C VAL A 258 -15.61 -6.33 -14.20
N GLN A 259 -14.32 -6.02 -14.42
CA GLN A 259 -13.21 -6.38 -13.52
C GLN A 259 -13.52 -6.10 -12.04
N VAL A 260 -12.91 -6.88 -11.13
CA VAL A 260 -13.34 -6.96 -9.72
C VAL A 260 -12.32 -6.39 -8.74
N LEU A 261 -12.60 -5.20 -8.22
CA LEU A 261 -12.01 -4.62 -7.02
C LEU A 261 -12.89 -4.94 -5.79
N CYS A 262 -12.24 -5.22 -4.65
CA CYS A 262 -12.90 -5.43 -3.37
C CYS A 262 -12.21 -4.60 -2.29
N TYR A 263 -12.92 -3.69 -1.64
CA TYR A 263 -12.32 -2.82 -0.61
C TYR A 263 -12.26 -3.44 0.80
N LEU A 264 -12.63 -4.72 0.93
CA LEU A 264 -12.76 -5.39 2.23
C LEU A 264 -11.41 -5.98 2.72
N SER A 265 -10.73 -5.26 3.61
CA SER A 265 -9.54 -5.74 4.31
C SER A 265 -9.87 -6.85 5.30
N ARG A 266 -9.10 -7.94 5.31
CA ARG A 266 -9.26 -9.02 6.30
C ARG A 266 -8.90 -8.50 7.69
N LEU A 267 -9.74 -8.75 8.69
CA LEU A 267 -9.45 -8.39 10.09
C LEU A 267 -8.16 -9.03 10.62
N ASN A 268 -7.76 -10.18 10.06
CA ASN A 268 -6.51 -10.87 10.42
C ASN A 268 -5.26 -10.21 9.81
N ASP A 269 -5.38 -9.35 8.79
CA ASP A 269 -4.26 -8.58 8.24
C ASP A 269 -4.01 -7.29 9.05
N LEU A 270 -4.92 -6.90 9.96
CA LEU A 270 -4.78 -5.66 10.74
C LEU A 270 -3.47 -5.60 11.55
N PRO A 271 -2.97 -6.68 12.19
CA PRO A 271 -1.66 -6.67 12.86
C PRO A 271 -0.49 -6.46 11.89
N ASP A 272 -0.52 -7.05 10.70
CA ASP A 272 0.55 -6.92 9.71
C ASP A 272 0.50 -5.57 8.98
N GLN A 273 -0.69 -5.00 8.78
CA GLN A 273 -0.87 -3.64 8.29
C GLN A 273 -0.46 -2.60 9.35
N LEU A 274 -0.76 -2.85 10.63
CA LEU A 274 -0.21 -2.06 11.74
C LEU A 274 1.32 -2.19 11.79
N ASN A 275 1.88 -3.39 11.69
CA ASN A 275 3.33 -3.59 11.66
C ASN A 275 3.96 -2.82 10.48
N ARG A 276 3.40 -2.90 9.27
CA ARG A 276 3.90 -2.13 8.11
C ARG A 276 3.71 -0.61 8.26
N PHE A 277 2.68 -0.16 8.96
CA PHE A 277 2.51 1.24 9.32
C PHE A 277 3.59 1.68 10.34
N TRP A 278 3.82 0.88 11.37
CA TRP A 278 4.87 1.14 12.37
C TRP A 278 6.28 1.00 11.79
N GLU A 279 6.53 0.10 10.82
CA GLU A 279 7.78 -0.01 10.07
C GLU A 279 8.09 1.25 9.25
N LEU A 280 7.06 1.95 8.74
CA LEU A 280 7.23 3.25 8.10
C LEU A 280 7.53 4.39 9.09
N GLU A 281 7.15 4.25 10.37
CA GLU A 281 7.46 5.21 11.44
C GLU A 281 8.75 4.86 12.22
N HIS A 282 9.29 3.65 12.09
CA HIS A 282 10.54 3.23 12.74
C HIS A 282 11.71 3.32 11.76
N TYR A 283 12.71 4.14 12.08
CA TYR A 283 14.02 4.06 11.43
C TYR A 283 14.68 2.72 11.78
N PRO A 284 14.97 1.82 10.80
CA PRO A 284 15.55 0.52 11.11
C PRO A 284 17.04 0.67 11.43
N GLU A 285 17.40 0.58 12.71
CA GLU A 285 18.79 0.75 13.16
C GLU A 285 19.78 -0.32 12.63
N ASN A 286 19.32 -1.41 11.99
CA ASN A 286 20.15 -2.55 11.57
C ASN A 286 19.61 -3.39 10.39
N THR A 287 19.00 -2.79 9.36
CA THR A 287 18.70 -3.52 8.09
C THR A 287 19.75 -3.23 7.01
N ALA A 288 19.98 -4.20 6.12
CA ALA A 288 20.72 -3.97 4.89
C ALA A 288 19.86 -3.09 3.97
N LEU A 289 20.18 -1.79 3.90
CA LEU A 289 19.46 -0.80 3.09
C LEU A 289 19.32 -1.27 1.64
N SER A 290 18.09 -1.22 1.11
CA SER A 290 17.83 -1.38 -0.31
C SER A 290 18.50 -0.25 -1.11
N SER A 291 18.59 -0.43 -2.44
CA SER A 291 19.11 0.60 -3.33
C SER A 291 18.32 1.92 -3.27
N GLY A 292 17.03 1.87 -2.96
CA GLY A 292 16.18 3.04 -2.75
C GLY A 292 16.46 3.73 -1.40
N GLU A 293 16.50 2.98 -0.31
CA GLU A 293 16.77 3.53 1.02
C GLU A 293 18.19 4.12 1.12
N LYS A 294 19.17 3.44 0.50
CA LYS A 294 20.54 3.96 0.41
C LYS A 294 20.60 5.29 -0.37
N ALA A 295 19.88 5.39 -1.49
CA ALA A 295 19.79 6.64 -2.24
C ALA A 295 19.11 7.77 -1.44
N CYS A 296 18.11 7.44 -0.60
CA CYS A 296 17.50 8.40 0.32
C CYS A 296 18.48 8.87 1.40
N GLU A 297 19.28 7.98 1.99
CA GLU A 297 20.27 8.32 3.02
C GLU A 297 21.46 9.12 2.46
N ASP A 298 21.97 8.73 1.28
CA ASP A 298 22.98 9.48 0.53
C ASP A 298 22.46 10.90 0.20
N HIS A 299 21.21 11.00 -0.26
CA HIS A 299 20.57 12.29 -0.55
C HIS A 299 20.33 13.14 0.70
N PHE A 300 19.87 12.54 1.80
CA PHE A 300 19.67 13.23 3.08
C PHE A 300 21.01 13.76 3.60
N SER A 301 22.06 12.95 3.60
CA SER A 301 23.42 13.32 4.01
C SER A 301 24.00 14.48 3.18
N GLN A 302 23.74 14.51 1.88
CA GLN A 302 24.25 15.55 0.97
C GLN A 302 23.43 16.85 0.99
N ASN A 303 22.11 16.75 1.17
CA ASN A 303 21.17 17.87 0.93
C ASN A 303 20.40 18.34 2.17
N THR A 304 20.82 17.91 3.37
CA THR A 304 20.27 18.38 4.65
C THR A 304 21.23 19.34 5.35
N ARG A 305 20.69 20.46 5.84
CA ARG A 305 21.44 21.44 6.65
C ARG A 305 20.64 21.87 7.88
N ARG A 306 21.30 22.58 8.80
CA ARG A 306 20.68 23.15 10.00
C ARG A 306 20.36 24.63 9.76
N SER A 307 19.17 25.05 10.16
CA SER A 307 18.78 26.45 10.29
C SER A 307 19.42 27.08 11.54
N LEU A 308 19.50 28.41 11.59
CA LEU A 308 20.05 29.18 12.72
C LEU A 308 19.29 28.94 14.03
N ASP A 309 18.01 28.59 13.96
CA ASP A 309 17.15 28.22 15.09
C ASP A 309 17.19 26.72 15.43
N GLY A 310 18.08 25.94 14.80
CA GLY A 310 18.23 24.52 15.06
C GLY A 310 17.14 23.63 14.46
N ARG A 311 16.36 24.09 13.48
CA ARG A 311 15.54 23.19 12.64
C ARG A 311 16.37 22.53 11.54
N PHE A 312 15.97 21.33 11.12
CA PHE A 312 16.53 20.70 9.91
C PHE A 312 15.86 21.30 8.67
N ILE A 313 16.68 21.64 7.67
CA ILE A 313 16.26 21.99 6.31
C ILE A 313 16.67 20.80 5.46
N VAL A 314 15.72 19.97 5.09
CA VAL A 314 15.90 18.80 4.20
C VAL A 314 15.48 19.16 2.79
N SER A 315 16.13 18.58 1.78
CA SER A 315 15.68 18.66 0.40
C SER A 315 14.88 17.41 0.05
N ILE A 316 13.72 17.53 -0.61
CA ILE A 316 12.93 16.36 -1.00
C ILE A 316 13.63 15.62 -2.14
N ALA A 317 13.85 14.32 -1.97
CA ALA A 317 14.33 13.46 -3.06
C ALA A 317 13.18 13.20 -4.04
N PHE A 318 13.22 13.85 -5.20
CA PHE A 318 12.33 13.47 -6.30
C PHE A 318 12.85 12.18 -6.95
N LYS A 319 12.06 11.11 -6.87
CA LYS A 319 12.33 9.87 -7.63
C LYS A 319 12.36 10.22 -9.12
N GLU A 320 13.38 9.78 -9.86
CA GLU A 320 13.36 9.84 -11.34
C GLU A 320 12.19 8.98 -11.84
N ALA A 321 11.05 9.63 -12.04
CA ALA A 321 9.78 8.95 -12.20
C ALA A 321 9.49 8.68 -13.69
N ARG A 322 10.18 7.67 -14.22
CA ARG A 322 9.98 7.10 -15.58
C ARG A 322 8.80 6.11 -15.65
N GLY A 323 7.86 6.21 -14.71
CA GLY A 323 6.64 5.40 -14.70
C GLY A 323 5.53 6.12 -15.46
N LEU A 324 4.72 5.37 -16.21
CA LEU A 324 3.59 5.89 -16.99
C LEU A 324 2.70 6.84 -16.19
N PHE A 325 2.38 6.49 -14.94
CA PHE A 325 1.60 7.36 -14.04
C PHE A 325 2.21 8.76 -13.90
N SER A 326 3.52 8.88 -13.72
CA SER A 326 4.20 10.16 -13.52
C SER A 326 4.31 10.98 -14.81
N ILE A 327 4.42 10.31 -15.97
CA ILE A 327 4.31 10.93 -17.28
C ILE A 327 2.90 11.52 -17.44
N LEU A 328 1.85 10.73 -17.19
CA LEU A 328 0.45 11.16 -17.27
C LEU A 328 0.09 12.30 -16.31
N ILE A 329 0.71 12.38 -15.13
CA ILE A 329 0.51 13.49 -14.20
C ILE A 329 1.19 14.77 -14.70
N ARG A 330 2.42 14.71 -15.22
CA ARG A 330 3.10 15.88 -15.82
C ARG A 330 2.35 16.38 -17.05
N PHE A 331 2.01 15.45 -17.96
CA PHE A 331 1.27 15.73 -19.18
C PHE A 331 -0.03 16.53 -18.94
N ARG A 332 -0.79 16.18 -17.89
CA ARG A 332 -2.03 16.87 -17.49
C ARG A 332 -1.83 18.26 -16.89
N HIS A 333 -0.62 18.65 -16.53
CA HIS A 333 -0.34 19.98 -15.97
C HIS A 333 -0.14 21.05 -17.05
N HIS A 334 0.21 20.65 -18.28
CA HIS A 334 0.54 21.61 -19.34
C HIS A 334 -0.69 22.25 -19.97
N ARG A 335 -0.64 23.57 -20.16
CA ARG A 335 -1.66 24.30 -20.93
C ARG A 335 -1.68 23.89 -22.40
N TYR A 336 -0.51 23.67 -23.01
CA TYR A 336 -0.35 23.17 -24.37
C TYR A 336 0.25 21.76 -24.29
N ALA A 337 -0.60 20.76 -24.49
CA ALA A 337 -0.23 19.36 -24.47
C ALA A 337 0.28 18.92 -25.85
N ILE A 338 1.34 18.13 -25.88
CA ILE A 338 2.01 17.65 -27.09
C ILE A 338 2.15 16.12 -26.99
N SER A 339 1.63 15.40 -27.98
CA SER A 339 1.83 13.95 -28.09
C SER A 339 2.29 13.53 -29.49
N ALA A 340 3.16 12.52 -29.58
CA ALA A 340 3.63 11.95 -30.84
C ALA A 340 4.10 10.48 -30.66
N ASP A 341 4.19 9.76 -31.77
CA ASP A 341 4.60 8.34 -31.88
C ASP A 341 5.97 8.25 -32.55
N ILE A 342 6.93 7.56 -31.92
CA ILE A 342 8.23 7.24 -32.51
C ILE A 342 8.07 6.08 -33.49
N GLU A 343 8.24 6.37 -34.78
CA GLU A 343 8.05 5.38 -35.83
C GLU A 343 8.84 4.09 -35.59
N ASN A 344 8.12 3.00 -35.32
CA ASN A 344 8.67 1.66 -35.20
C ASN A 344 9.89 1.59 -34.25
N MET A 345 9.87 2.29 -33.10
CA MET A 345 11.05 2.60 -32.27
C MET A 345 12.14 1.50 -32.21
N SER A 346 11.78 0.25 -31.92
CA SER A 346 12.74 -0.87 -31.85
C SER A 346 13.52 -1.11 -33.16
N ARG A 347 12.88 -0.90 -34.32
CA ARG A 347 13.52 -1.03 -35.64
C ARG A 347 14.56 0.06 -35.93
N GLN A 348 14.57 1.16 -35.17
CA GLN A 348 15.57 2.22 -35.34
C GLN A 348 16.92 1.87 -34.69
N VAL A 349 16.98 0.82 -33.87
CA VAL A 349 18.21 0.35 -33.21
C VAL A 349 18.76 -0.88 -33.92
N LEU A 350 19.99 -0.77 -34.44
CA LEU A 350 20.70 -1.89 -35.07
C LEU A 350 21.23 -2.89 -34.03
N VAL A 351 21.22 -4.16 -34.41
CA VAL A 351 21.91 -5.24 -33.71
C VAL A 351 23.33 -5.36 -34.25
N GLU A 352 24.29 -5.60 -33.36
CA GLU A 352 25.70 -5.84 -33.68
C GLU A 352 25.82 -7.00 -34.69
N CYS A 353 26.69 -6.84 -35.70
CA CYS A 353 26.70 -7.70 -36.89
C CYS A 353 26.95 -9.18 -36.57
N SER A 354 27.83 -9.51 -35.61
CA SER A 354 28.09 -10.89 -35.20
C SER A 354 26.88 -11.54 -34.51
N GLN A 355 26.10 -10.76 -33.76
CA GLN A 355 24.91 -11.22 -33.03
C GLN A 355 23.64 -11.37 -33.89
N ARG A 356 23.58 -10.80 -35.10
CA ARG A 356 22.37 -10.88 -35.97
C ARG A 356 21.94 -12.31 -36.29
N ALA A 357 22.88 -13.27 -36.31
CA ALA A 357 22.57 -14.68 -36.52
C ALA A 357 21.69 -15.29 -35.40
N LEU A 358 21.68 -14.69 -34.20
CA LEU A 358 20.79 -15.07 -33.10
C LEU A 358 19.32 -14.67 -33.34
N GLN A 359 19.07 -13.76 -34.29
CA GLN A 359 17.74 -13.30 -34.70
C GLN A 359 17.39 -13.82 -36.11
N ARG A 360 17.83 -15.05 -36.43
CA ARG A 360 17.53 -15.69 -37.71
C ARG A 360 16.09 -16.21 -37.75
N ILE A 361 15.40 -15.90 -38.83
CA ILE A 361 14.07 -16.43 -39.15
C ILE A 361 14.12 -17.25 -40.44
N LEU A 362 13.20 -18.20 -40.56
CA LEU A 362 12.89 -18.92 -41.80
C LEU A 362 11.61 -18.33 -42.39
N TRP A 363 11.63 -18.00 -43.68
CA TRP A 363 10.48 -17.45 -44.39
C TRP A 363 10.28 -18.15 -45.74
N ARG A 364 9.02 -18.30 -46.14
CA ARG A 364 8.60 -18.72 -47.48
C ARG A 364 7.24 -18.10 -47.79
N SER A 365 6.97 -17.76 -49.06
CA SER A 365 5.73 -17.08 -49.43
C SER A 365 4.60 -18.08 -49.73
N SER A 366 4.95 -19.25 -50.27
CA SER A 366 4.06 -20.38 -50.52
C SER A 366 4.55 -21.65 -49.80
N PRO A 367 3.66 -22.60 -49.41
CA PRO A 367 4.07 -23.91 -48.91
C PRO A 367 4.93 -24.74 -49.89
N ALA A 368 4.89 -24.42 -51.19
CA ALA A 368 5.72 -25.04 -52.21
C ALA A 368 7.13 -24.41 -52.34
N ASP A 369 7.34 -23.20 -51.81
CA ASP A 369 8.64 -22.54 -51.87
C ASP A 369 9.62 -23.17 -50.87
N SER A 370 10.91 -23.17 -51.23
CA SER A 370 11.99 -23.46 -50.30
C SER A 370 12.11 -22.37 -49.22
N PHE A 371 12.49 -22.77 -48.01
CA PHE A 371 12.72 -21.81 -46.92
C PHE A 371 13.93 -20.93 -47.21
N LYS A 372 13.73 -19.61 -47.08
CA LYS A 372 14.78 -18.59 -47.11
C LYS A 372 15.16 -18.23 -45.67
N CYS A 373 16.45 -18.18 -45.40
CA CYS A 373 16.99 -17.72 -44.12
C CYS A 373 17.23 -16.21 -44.16
N TYR A 374 16.64 -15.47 -43.21
CA TYR A 374 16.90 -14.05 -43.02
C TYR A 374 17.44 -13.82 -41.61
N ASN A 375 18.51 -13.03 -41.47
CA ASN A 375 18.95 -12.50 -40.18
C ASN A 375 18.36 -11.10 -40.01
N LEU A 376 17.69 -10.81 -38.90
CA LEU A 376 17.16 -9.47 -38.63
C LEU A 376 18.29 -8.52 -38.22
N ASN A 377 18.33 -7.33 -38.84
CA ASN A 377 19.41 -6.35 -38.65
C ASN A 377 19.18 -5.42 -37.44
N THR A 378 17.95 -5.32 -36.96
CA THR A 378 17.48 -4.36 -35.96
C THR A 378 16.93 -5.11 -34.76
N VAL A 379 16.83 -4.43 -33.61
CA VAL A 379 16.19 -4.99 -32.42
C VAL A 379 14.76 -5.43 -32.76
N THR A 380 14.47 -6.72 -32.59
CA THR A 380 13.17 -7.31 -32.98
C THR A 380 12.22 -7.48 -31.80
N TYR A 381 10.93 -7.27 -32.07
CA TYR A 381 9.83 -7.44 -31.12
C TYR A 381 9.76 -8.86 -30.57
N GLY A 382 9.21 -9.02 -29.36
CA GLY A 382 9.03 -10.32 -28.70
C GLY A 382 10.26 -10.86 -27.96
N THR A 383 11.43 -10.22 -28.08
CA THR A 383 12.60 -10.55 -27.24
C THR A 383 12.55 -9.75 -25.92
N ALA A 384 12.89 -10.39 -24.79
CA ALA A 384 12.75 -9.78 -23.47
C ALA A 384 13.57 -8.48 -23.27
N SER A 385 14.68 -8.34 -23.99
CA SER A 385 15.57 -7.16 -23.94
C SER A 385 15.24 -6.07 -24.96
N ALA A 386 14.39 -6.32 -25.96
CA ALA A 386 14.17 -5.39 -27.07
C ALA A 386 13.76 -3.99 -26.62
N LEU A 387 12.74 -3.94 -25.76
CA LEU A 387 12.21 -2.68 -25.26
C LEU A 387 13.24 -1.90 -24.44
N PHE A 388 13.99 -2.60 -23.59
CA PHE A 388 15.07 -1.99 -22.80
C PHE A 388 16.17 -1.41 -23.70
N LEU A 389 16.60 -2.13 -24.73
CA LEU A 389 17.64 -1.67 -25.66
C LEU A 389 17.19 -0.42 -26.43
N ALA A 390 15.96 -0.43 -26.95
CA ALA A 390 15.37 0.71 -27.66
C ALA A 390 15.23 1.94 -26.75
N MET A 391 14.60 1.78 -25.58
CA MET A 391 14.45 2.85 -24.58
C MET A 391 15.80 3.38 -24.10
N ARG A 392 16.80 2.51 -23.91
CA ARG A 392 18.13 2.94 -23.44
C ARG A 392 18.89 3.72 -24.51
N ALA A 393 18.73 3.39 -25.79
CA ALA A 393 19.27 4.15 -26.91
C ALA A 393 18.61 5.54 -27.01
N LEU A 394 17.28 5.63 -26.91
CA LEU A 394 16.54 6.89 -26.84
C LEU A 394 17.00 7.75 -25.65
N CYS A 395 17.11 7.16 -24.46
CA CYS A 395 17.68 7.84 -23.29
C CYS A 395 19.12 8.31 -23.50
N GLN A 396 19.93 7.58 -24.29
CA GLN A 396 21.31 7.99 -24.59
C GLN A 396 21.34 9.22 -25.50
N LEU A 397 20.44 9.30 -26.48
CA LEU A 397 20.29 10.49 -27.32
C LEU A 397 19.92 11.72 -26.48
N GLY A 398 18.99 11.57 -25.53
CA GLY A 398 18.67 12.59 -24.53
C GLY A 398 19.90 13.03 -23.73
N ILE A 399 20.68 12.08 -23.19
CA ILE A 399 21.94 12.39 -22.47
C ILE A 399 22.95 13.12 -23.38
N ASN A 400 23.07 12.73 -24.65
CA ASN A 400 24.04 13.32 -25.58
C ASN A 400 23.69 14.78 -25.95
N CYS A 401 22.42 15.18 -25.91
CA CYS A 401 22.00 16.54 -26.26
C CYS A 401 21.97 17.52 -25.06
N VAL A 402 22.17 17.06 -23.82
CA VAL A 402 21.96 17.86 -22.59
C VAL A 402 22.76 19.16 -22.54
N THR A 403 23.96 19.21 -23.11
CA THR A 403 24.82 20.40 -23.10
C THR A 403 24.31 21.52 -23.99
N SER A 404 23.56 21.18 -25.04
CA SER A 404 23.04 22.13 -26.04
C SER A 404 21.53 22.38 -25.87
N PHE A 405 20.80 21.38 -25.39
CA PHE A 405 19.34 21.36 -25.29
C PHE A 405 18.91 20.69 -23.97
N SER A 406 19.29 21.29 -22.83
CA SER A 406 19.06 20.73 -21.48
C SER A 406 17.61 20.32 -21.23
N GLU A 407 16.65 21.17 -21.62
CA GLU A 407 15.22 20.92 -21.50
C GLU A 407 14.74 19.77 -22.39
N ILE A 408 15.10 19.75 -23.67
CA ILE A 408 14.71 18.67 -24.59
C ILE A 408 15.32 17.33 -24.15
N SER A 409 16.54 17.36 -23.60
CA SER A 409 17.16 16.22 -22.90
C SER A 409 16.29 15.69 -21.76
N LEU A 410 15.71 16.57 -20.94
CA LEU A 410 14.82 16.20 -19.84
C LEU A 410 13.52 15.58 -20.37
N ILE A 411 12.92 16.15 -21.42
CA ILE A 411 11.73 15.61 -22.09
C ILE A 411 12.02 14.19 -22.61
N ILE A 412 13.05 14.01 -23.46
CA ILE A 412 13.41 12.70 -24.03
C ILE A 412 13.68 11.64 -22.95
N LYS A 413 14.29 12.03 -21.83
CA LYS A 413 14.59 11.11 -20.72
C LYS A 413 13.39 10.75 -19.83
N SER A 414 12.37 11.61 -19.78
CA SER A 414 11.34 11.57 -18.73
C SER A 414 9.93 11.33 -19.27
N ASP A 415 9.60 11.91 -20.42
CA ASP A 415 8.25 12.03 -20.98
C ASP A 415 7.95 11.04 -22.11
N CYS A 416 8.95 10.26 -22.54
CA CYS A 416 8.77 9.13 -23.46
C CYS A 416 8.42 7.85 -22.68
N TYR A 417 7.31 7.21 -23.03
CA TYR A 417 6.91 5.88 -22.59
C TYR A 417 6.86 4.94 -23.80
N VAL A 418 7.89 4.10 -23.95
CA VAL A 418 8.06 3.25 -25.14
C VAL A 418 8.16 4.13 -26.39
N ASP A 419 7.30 3.96 -27.38
CA ASP A 419 7.20 4.76 -28.60
C ASP A 419 6.34 6.03 -28.41
N ASP A 420 5.53 6.13 -27.37
CA ASP A 420 4.72 7.33 -27.09
C ASP A 420 5.54 8.44 -26.40
N LEU A 421 5.55 9.64 -26.98
CA LEU A 421 5.97 10.89 -26.33
C LEU A 421 4.73 11.62 -25.78
N LEU A 422 4.74 12.00 -24.50
CA LEU A 422 3.66 12.77 -23.85
C LEU A 422 4.25 13.91 -23.01
N THR A 423 4.29 15.11 -23.59
CA THR A 423 4.93 16.31 -22.98
C THR A 423 4.08 17.57 -23.18
N GLY A 424 4.61 18.75 -22.87
CA GLY A 424 3.93 20.03 -23.09
C GLY A 424 4.60 21.21 -22.39
N CYS A 425 4.00 22.38 -22.50
CA CYS A 425 4.40 23.57 -21.76
C CYS A 425 3.23 24.57 -21.62
N ASP A 426 3.48 25.74 -21.02
CA ASP A 426 2.44 26.72 -20.74
C ASP A 426 2.39 27.91 -21.72
N ASN A 427 3.28 27.93 -22.71
CA ASN A 427 3.45 29.01 -23.70
C ASN A 427 3.42 28.48 -25.14
N LEU A 428 2.60 29.09 -26.00
CA LEU A 428 2.43 28.66 -27.40
C LEU A 428 3.75 28.73 -28.20
N ALA A 429 4.52 29.80 -28.07
CA ALA A 429 5.79 29.95 -28.82
C ALA A 429 6.84 28.91 -28.38
N GLU A 430 6.81 28.54 -27.10
CA GLU A 430 7.66 27.51 -26.53
C GLU A 430 7.22 26.11 -26.99
N SER A 431 5.91 25.84 -27.08
CA SER A 431 5.40 24.56 -27.56
C SER A 431 5.80 24.28 -29.02
N GLN A 432 5.79 25.30 -29.88
CA GLN A 432 6.24 25.23 -31.28
C GLN A 432 7.75 24.96 -31.37
N ARG A 433 8.54 25.61 -30.51
CA ARG A 433 9.99 25.38 -30.39
C ARG A 433 10.28 23.94 -29.91
N ILE A 434 9.60 23.47 -28.86
CA ILE A 434 9.74 22.12 -28.32
C ILE A 434 9.43 21.08 -29.40
N CYS A 435 8.32 21.22 -30.14
CA CYS A 435 7.99 20.33 -31.26
C CYS A 435 9.12 20.29 -32.30
N SER A 436 9.62 21.47 -32.71
CA SER A 436 10.66 21.62 -33.72
C SER A 436 12.01 21.04 -33.28
N GLU A 437 12.44 21.30 -32.04
CA GLU A 437 13.70 20.79 -31.50
C GLU A 437 13.64 19.27 -31.28
N LEU A 438 12.53 18.73 -30.74
CA LEU A 438 12.31 17.29 -30.59
C LEU A 438 12.33 16.58 -31.95
N ALA A 439 11.59 17.10 -32.94
CA ALA A 439 11.57 16.55 -34.29
C ALA A 439 12.97 16.46 -34.88
N ASN A 440 13.77 17.53 -34.78
CA ASN A 440 15.13 17.58 -35.31
C ASN A 440 16.11 16.66 -34.56
N ILE A 441 16.12 16.69 -33.22
CA ILE A 441 17.05 15.92 -32.39
C ILE A 441 16.76 14.42 -32.51
N LEU A 442 15.49 14.01 -32.44
CA LEU A 442 15.11 12.60 -32.54
C LEU A 442 15.32 12.05 -33.95
N LYS A 443 15.01 12.83 -35.00
CA LYS A 443 15.34 12.49 -36.39
C LYS A 443 16.85 12.34 -36.63
N ALA A 444 17.69 13.19 -36.04
CA ALA A 444 19.14 13.04 -36.10
C ALA A 444 19.64 11.73 -35.44
N GLY A 445 18.90 11.21 -34.47
CA GLY A 445 19.10 9.89 -33.87
C GLY A 445 18.29 8.74 -34.49
N CYS A 446 17.70 8.93 -35.69
CA CYS A 446 16.83 7.98 -36.39
C CYS A 446 15.48 7.65 -35.72
N PHE A 447 15.12 8.31 -34.62
CA PHE A 447 13.83 8.15 -33.94
C PHE A 447 12.79 9.13 -34.49
N ASN A 448 12.36 8.95 -35.75
CA ASN A 448 11.41 9.84 -36.40
C ASN A 448 10.07 9.90 -35.63
N LEU A 449 9.64 11.10 -35.23
CA LEU A 449 8.31 11.34 -34.65
C LEU A 449 7.25 11.56 -35.73
N ARG A 450 6.11 10.91 -35.56
CA ARG A 450 4.91 10.99 -36.40
C ARG A 450 3.64 10.99 -35.53
N LYS A 451 2.46 11.07 -36.14
CA LYS A 451 1.16 11.17 -35.44
C LYS A 451 1.13 12.28 -34.38
N TRP A 452 1.73 13.43 -34.68
CA TRP A 452 1.73 14.59 -33.80
C TRP A 452 0.28 15.05 -33.53
N ASP A 453 -0.10 15.17 -32.27
CA ASP A 453 -1.40 15.66 -31.83
C ASP A 453 -1.22 16.65 -30.66
N SER A 454 -2.17 17.58 -30.53
CA SER A 454 -2.12 18.64 -29.52
C SER A 454 -3.52 19.19 -29.24
N ASN A 455 -3.72 19.74 -28.04
CA ASN A 455 -4.97 20.41 -27.67
C ASN A 455 -5.17 21.79 -28.34
N ASP A 456 -4.16 22.31 -29.06
CA ASP A 456 -4.27 23.52 -29.87
C ASP A 456 -3.51 23.35 -31.19
N SER A 457 -4.21 23.45 -32.32
CA SER A 457 -3.62 23.22 -33.65
C SER A 457 -2.50 24.19 -34.01
N ARG A 458 -2.40 25.34 -33.34
CA ARG A 458 -1.32 26.32 -33.54
C ARG A 458 0.03 25.78 -33.06
N VAL A 459 0.04 24.82 -32.13
CA VAL A 459 1.26 24.17 -31.61
C VAL A 459 1.99 23.40 -32.71
N LEU A 460 1.23 22.78 -33.63
CA LEU A 460 1.75 21.92 -34.70
C LEU A 460 1.99 22.65 -36.03
N LYS A 461 1.97 23.99 -36.04
CA LYS A 461 2.02 24.83 -37.26
C LYS A 461 3.19 24.47 -38.19
N ASP A 462 4.35 24.16 -37.63
CA ASP A 462 5.59 23.93 -38.37
C ASP A 462 5.89 22.42 -38.58
N ILE A 463 4.95 21.53 -38.22
CA ILE A 463 5.03 20.08 -38.42
C ILE A 463 4.43 19.70 -39.80
N PRO A 464 5.04 18.80 -40.58
CA PRO A 464 4.49 18.34 -41.85
C PRO A 464 3.10 17.69 -41.69
N ALA A 465 2.16 18.02 -42.57
CA ALA A 465 0.80 17.48 -42.52
C ALA A 465 0.71 15.95 -42.68
N SER A 466 1.74 15.29 -43.24
CA SER A 466 1.86 13.82 -43.27
C SER A 466 2.08 13.20 -41.89
N ASP A 467 2.65 13.99 -40.97
CA ASP A 467 3.15 13.54 -39.68
C ASP A 467 2.19 13.94 -38.56
N ILE A 468 1.17 14.76 -38.84
CA ILE A 468 0.09 15.14 -37.90
C ILE A 468 -0.96 14.05 -37.82
N HIS A 469 -1.54 13.83 -36.63
CA HIS A 469 -2.61 12.87 -36.42
C HIS A 469 -3.89 13.30 -37.18
N PRO A 470 -4.52 12.43 -37.99
CA PRO A 470 -5.57 12.83 -38.94
C PRO A 470 -6.89 13.23 -38.28
N SER A 471 -7.11 12.91 -37.00
CA SER A 471 -8.23 13.46 -36.21
C SER A 471 -7.71 14.45 -35.17
N VAL A 472 -8.09 15.72 -35.30
CA VAL A 472 -7.91 16.73 -34.25
C VAL A 472 -8.79 16.34 -33.06
N ARG A 473 -8.20 15.98 -31.92
CA ARG A 473 -8.96 15.75 -30.69
C ARG A 473 -9.33 17.08 -30.04
N GLN A 474 -10.58 17.53 -30.24
CA GLN A 474 -11.15 18.62 -29.43
C GLN A 474 -11.41 18.11 -28.00
N PHE A 475 -10.44 18.33 -27.11
CA PHE A 475 -10.60 18.07 -25.67
C PHE A 475 -11.77 18.91 -25.12
N GLY A 476 -12.70 18.25 -24.40
CA GLY A 476 -13.81 18.89 -23.70
C GLY A 476 -15.14 19.03 -24.47
N VAL A 477 -15.26 18.58 -25.73
CA VAL A 477 -16.52 18.75 -26.51
C VAL A 477 -17.46 17.54 -26.43
N ASN A 478 -16.97 16.35 -26.06
CA ASN A 478 -17.80 15.17 -25.73
C ASN A 478 -17.03 14.24 -24.77
N GLU A 479 -17.13 14.46 -23.46
CA GLU A 479 -16.52 13.59 -22.44
C GLU A 479 -17.33 12.29 -22.21
N HIS A 480 -17.41 11.48 -23.26
CA HIS A 480 -17.91 10.10 -23.24
C HIS A 480 -16.86 9.13 -23.80
N THR A 481 -15.64 9.20 -23.26
CA THR A 481 -14.63 8.16 -23.51
C THR A 481 -13.85 7.84 -22.25
N SER A 482 -13.72 6.53 -22.03
CA SER A 482 -12.98 5.89 -20.95
C SER A 482 -11.55 6.42 -20.81
N THR A 483 -11.06 6.47 -19.57
CA THR A 483 -9.62 6.47 -19.30
C THR A 483 -8.95 5.28 -19.99
N LEU A 484 -7.80 5.52 -20.61
CA LEU A 484 -6.81 4.51 -20.98
C LEU A 484 -6.33 3.73 -19.74
#